data_AF-A0A3B6TIS0-F1
#
_entry.id   AF-A0A3B6TIS0-F1
#
_cell.length_a   1.000
_cell.length_b   1.000
_cell.length_c   1.000
_cell.angle_alpha   90.00
_cell.angle_beta   90.00
_cell.angle_gamma   90.00
#
_symmetry.space_group_name_H-M   'P 1'
#
loop_
_entity.id
_entity.type
_entity.pdbx_description
1 polymer ?
#
loop_
_entity_poly.entity_id
_entity_poly.type
_entity_poly.pdbx_seq_one_letter_code
_entity_poly.pdbx_strand_id
1 'polypeptide(L)'
;MDIRRLMVHKLKKDIHHQPLSSTHRLRTIITLDDSMPSFSLVTLLCKDSRYMAVLDLSDLAIEKIPDAIGDLFNLRYLGLRNSKVKILPKSVEKLSNLLTLDLFGSDIHQLPRGIVKLKKLRHLFAVKIIDTNWRNFHSCSCMYLPNGLENLSDLQTLQALEAQDESIRHLGELKQLRRLRLWNVKGIYCERISESLVQMQYLCSLYVNASDEDEVLLLDVCLPNLQCLSLSGRLAERVLDKSTLFQAVGDLNLFELSLRWSQLIEDPLPTLSRLSTLTLLRFIRAYNGERLAFLTGWFPKLKTLHLVDLPNLNQLEIQQGAMASLEDLALVNLSSMTEVPTGIEFLMPLQYLSFLEITSDFLILLHQCSATRGKQWQHTLRS
;
A
#
# COMPACT_ATOMS: atom_id res chain seq x y z
N MET A 1 24.54 14.79 -32.71
CA MET A 1 24.58 14.78 -31.24
C MET A 1 24.45 13.34 -30.74
N ASP A 2 25.30 12.90 -29.82
CA ASP A 2 25.28 11.55 -29.22
C ASP A 2 24.25 11.50 -28.07
N ILE A 3 22.96 11.47 -28.40
CA ILE A 3 21.90 11.51 -27.39
C ILE A 3 21.76 10.11 -26.77
N ARG A 4 22.09 10.00 -25.47
CA ARG A 4 21.96 8.74 -24.70
C ARG A 4 20.78 8.73 -23.74
N ARG A 5 20.23 9.90 -23.43
CA ARG A 5 19.07 10.08 -22.56
C ARG A 5 18.10 11.01 -23.26
N LEU A 6 16.84 10.60 -23.31
CA LEU A 6 15.78 11.38 -23.93
C LEU A 6 14.63 11.50 -22.92
N MET A 7 14.31 12.74 -22.56
CA MET A 7 13.09 13.07 -21.82
C MET A 7 12.10 13.62 -22.85
N VAL A 8 10.95 12.98 -23.01
CA VAL A 8 9.95 13.36 -24.00
C VAL A 8 8.75 13.96 -23.28
N HIS A 9 8.54 15.26 -23.48
CA HIS A 9 7.38 15.97 -22.92
C HIS A 9 6.09 15.78 -23.73
N LYS A 10 6.19 15.42 -25.03
CA LYS A 10 5.02 15.03 -25.85
C LYS A 10 5.38 13.94 -26.83
N LEU A 11 4.77 12.75 -26.71
CA LEU A 11 4.98 11.67 -27.67
C LEU A 11 3.93 11.77 -28.79
N LYS A 12 4.10 12.75 -29.70
CA LYS A 12 3.14 13.01 -30.78
C LYS A 12 2.97 11.79 -31.70
N LYS A 13 1.74 11.58 -32.16
CA LYS A 13 1.32 10.49 -33.08
C LYS A 13 2.11 10.42 -34.39
N ASP A 14 2.72 11.53 -34.83
CA ASP A 14 3.28 11.71 -36.17
C ASP A 14 4.82 11.86 -36.20
N ILE A 15 5.57 10.94 -35.59
CA ILE A 15 7.05 10.90 -35.79
C ILE A 15 7.40 10.23 -37.14
N HIS A 16 6.44 10.02 -38.05
CA HIS A 16 6.73 9.59 -39.43
C HIS A 16 7.71 10.53 -40.18
N HIS A 17 7.90 11.76 -39.71
CA HIS A 17 8.73 12.78 -40.37
C HIS A 17 9.97 13.28 -39.61
N GLN A 18 10.24 12.80 -38.40
CA GLN A 18 11.55 13.04 -37.76
C GLN A 18 12.21 11.69 -37.55
N PRO A 19 13.18 11.30 -38.39
CA PRO A 19 13.96 10.12 -38.09
C PRO A 19 14.67 10.41 -36.78
N LEU A 20 14.32 9.66 -35.74
CA LEU A 20 15.17 9.52 -34.56
C LEU A 20 16.43 8.76 -35.01
N SER A 21 17.22 9.35 -35.90
CA SER A 21 18.38 8.77 -36.61
C SER A 21 19.56 8.45 -35.68
N SER A 22 19.34 8.53 -34.36
CA SER A 22 20.31 8.23 -33.31
C SER A 22 19.73 7.44 -32.12
N THR A 23 18.54 6.82 -32.25
CA THR A 23 17.95 5.96 -31.19
C THR A 23 18.81 4.77 -30.81
N HIS A 24 19.67 4.30 -31.72
CA HIS A 24 20.53 3.13 -31.49
C HIS A 24 21.41 3.23 -30.25
N ARG A 25 21.69 4.43 -29.74
CA ARG A 25 22.53 4.65 -28.55
C ARG A 25 21.74 5.09 -27.32
N LEU A 26 20.41 5.18 -27.40
CA LEU A 26 19.58 5.56 -26.27
C LEU A 26 19.68 4.50 -25.16
N ARG A 27 19.91 5.00 -23.95
CA ARG A 27 19.98 4.22 -22.70
C ARG A 27 18.82 4.52 -21.78
N THR A 28 18.20 5.68 -21.93
CA THR A 28 17.09 6.13 -21.08
C THR A 28 16.07 6.87 -21.93
N ILE A 29 14.81 6.44 -21.82
CA ILE A 29 13.65 7.20 -22.26
C ILE A 29 12.72 7.36 -21.07
N ILE A 30 12.30 8.60 -20.82
CA ILE A 30 11.27 8.94 -19.83
C ILE A 30 10.25 9.83 -20.52
N THR A 31 8.98 9.47 -20.41
CA THR A 31 7.86 10.24 -20.94
C THR A 31 7.16 11.00 -19.82
N LEU A 32 6.79 12.25 -20.09
CA LEU A 32 6.13 13.14 -19.13
C LEU A 32 4.82 13.69 -19.72
N ASP A 33 4.07 12.82 -20.39
CA ASP A 33 2.88 13.15 -21.17
C ASP A 33 1.74 12.21 -20.78
N ASP A 34 0.49 12.66 -20.87
CA ASP A 34 -0.72 11.84 -20.71
C ASP A 34 -1.28 11.38 -22.06
N SER A 35 -0.72 11.91 -23.16
CA SER A 35 -1.19 11.59 -24.50
C SER A 35 -0.85 10.14 -24.90
N MET A 36 -1.80 9.49 -25.57
CA MET A 36 -1.64 8.14 -26.11
C MET A 36 -0.52 8.10 -27.17
N PRO A 37 0.63 7.45 -26.90
CA PRO A 37 1.62 7.23 -27.93
C PRO A 37 1.07 6.22 -28.95
N SER A 38 1.42 6.36 -30.23
CA SER A 38 1.08 5.31 -31.18
C SER A 38 1.90 4.04 -30.89
N PHE A 39 1.23 2.89 -30.94
CA PHE A 39 1.85 1.58 -30.72
C PHE A 39 3.06 1.35 -31.64
N SER A 40 3.04 1.92 -32.85
CA SER A 40 4.15 1.92 -33.80
C SER A 40 5.39 2.63 -33.26
N LEU A 41 5.25 3.73 -32.53
CA LEU A 41 6.39 4.44 -31.93
C LEU A 41 7.04 3.63 -30.81
N VAL A 42 6.23 3.07 -29.91
CA VAL A 42 6.76 2.18 -28.85
C VAL A 42 7.49 0.99 -29.48
N THR A 43 6.95 0.44 -30.56
CA THR A 43 7.59 -0.65 -31.31
C THR A 43 8.94 -0.23 -31.91
N LEU A 44 9.00 0.94 -32.56
CA LEU A 44 10.23 1.47 -33.16
C LEU A 44 11.31 1.72 -32.10
N LEU A 45 10.93 2.34 -30.97
CA LEU A 45 11.83 2.62 -29.85
C LEU A 45 12.46 1.33 -29.31
N CYS A 46 11.65 0.28 -29.14
CA CYS A 46 12.12 -1.02 -28.66
C CYS A 46 13.06 -1.71 -29.65
N LYS A 47 12.78 -1.67 -30.95
CA LYS A 47 13.62 -2.31 -31.98
C LYS A 47 14.96 -1.61 -32.16
N ASP A 48 14.95 -0.28 -32.17
CA ASP A 48 16.14 0.47 -32.55
C ASP A 48 17.11 0.67 -31.38
N SER A 49 16.64 0.69 -30.12
CA SER A 49 17.42 1.14 -28.95
C SER A 49 18.01 -0.02 -28.12
N ARG A 50 18.82 -0.89 -28.72
CA ARG A 50 19.35 -2.12 -28.06
C ARG A 50 20.17 -1.90 -26.77
N TYR A 51 20.67 -0.68 -26.52
CA TYR A 51 21.38 -0.33 -25.29
C TYR A 51 20.49 0.29 -24.20
N MET A 52 19.17 0.27 -24.39
CA MET A 52 18.22 0.84 -23.42
C MET A 52 18.32 0.12 -22.08
N ALA A 53 18.51 0.89 -21.02
CA ALA A 53 18.55 0.45 -19.63
C ALA A 53 17.29 0.91 -18.86
N VAL A 54 16.70 2.03 -19.26
CA VAL A 54 15.50 2.60 -18.63
C VAL A 54 14.49 2.96 -19.71
N LEU A 55 13.30 2.38 -19.62
CA LEU A 55 12.14 2.74 -20.42
C LEU A 55 11.00 3.07 -19.45
N ASP A 56 10.73 4.36 -19.27
CA ASP A 56 9.62 4.83 -18.47
C ASP A 56 8.53 5.38 -19.38
N LEU A 57 7.40 4.68 -19.38
CA LEU A 57 6.19 4.96 -20.13
C LEU A 57 5.00 5.19 -19.18
N SER A 58 5.28 5.61 -17.94
CA SER A 58 4.26 5.87 -16.92
C SER A 58 3.32 7.00 -17.34
N ASP A 59 2.09 6.94 -16.83
CA ASP A 59 0.98 7.88 -17.06
C ASP A 59 0.50 7.98 -18.52
N LEU A 60 1.15 7.27 -19.46
CA LEU A 60 0.67 7.11 -20.82
C LEU A 60 -0.46 6.09 -20.86
N ALA A 61 -1.52 6.41 -21.58
CA ALA A 61 -2.68 5.53 -21.69
C ALA A 61 -2.46 4.27 -22.57
N ILE A 62 -1.21 3.79 -22.71
CA ILE A 62 -0.82 2.60 -23.47
C ILE A 62 -1.63 1.38 -23.03
N GLU A 63 -2.25 0.69 -23.99
CA GLU A 63 -3.03 -0.52 -23.72
C GLU A 63 -2.25 -1.81 -23.96
N LYS A 64 -1.23 -1.75 -24.83
CA LYS A 64 -0.44 -2.92 -25.27
C LYS A 64 1.03 -2.57 -25.40
N ILE A 65 1.88 -3.49 -24.96
CA ILE A 65 3.32 -3.42 -25.16
C ILE A 65 3.71 -4.35 -26.33
N PRO A 66 4.51 -3.87 -27.31
CA PRO A 66 4.87 -4.68 -28.46
C PRO A 66 5.85 -5.80 -28.09
N ASP A 67 5.81 -6.91 -28.83
CA ASP A 67 6.75 -8.03 -28.65
C ASP A 67 8.22 -7.60 -28.75
N ALA A 68 8.50 -6.53 -29.50
CA ALA A 68 9.82 -5.91 -29.60
C ALA A 68 10.43 -5.48 -28.27
N ILE A 69 9.65 -5.36 -27.18
CA ILE A 69 10.20 -5.08 -25.84
C ILE A 69 11.28 -6.09 -25.45
N GLY A 70 11.13 -7.36 -25.85
CA GLY A 70 12.10 -8.41 -25.55
C GLY A 70 13.46 -8.25 -26.24
N ASP A 71 13.59 -7.32 -27.19
CA ASP A 71 14.86 -7.00 -27.85
C ASP A 71 15.73 -6.07 -26.98
N LEU A 72 15.14 -5.45 -25.94
CA LEU A 72 15.83 -4.59 -24.97
C LEU A 72 16.54 -5.42 -23.89
N PHE A 73 17.46 -6.29 -24.29
CA PHE A 73 18.18 -7.20 -23.37
C PHE A 73 18.90 -6.48 -22.21
N ASN A 74 19.31 -5.22 -22.41
CA ASN A 74 19.99 -4.41 -21.40
C ASN A 74 19.03 -3.68 -20.43
N LEU A 75 17.72 -3.82 -20.61
CA LEU A 75 16.72 -3.09 -19.84
C LEU A 75 16.80 -3.50 -18.36
N ARG A 76 16.89 -2.49 -17.50
CA ARG A 76 16.92 -2.62 -16.03
C ARG A 76 15.65 -2.10 -15.38
N TYR A 77 14.98 -1.15 -16.01
CA TYR A 77 13.73 -0.56 -15.53
C TYR A 77 12.72 -0.49 -16.67
N LEU A 78 11.53 -1.04 -16.42
CA LEU A 78 10.35 -0.87 -17.26
C LEU A 78 9.23 -0.23 -16.41
N GLY A 79 8.92 1.04 -16.69
CA GLY A 79 7.87 1.81 -16.04
C GLY A 79 6.61 1.85 -16.89
N LEU A 80 5.50 1.39 -16.33
CA LEU A 80 4.16 1.35 -16.92
C LEU A 80 3.11 1.77 -15.88
N ARG A 81 3.53 2.56 -14.89
CA ARG A 81 2.67 3.04 -13.81
C ARG A 81 1.52 3.85 -14.39
N ASN A 82 0.32 3.69 -13.84
CA ASN A 82 -0.91 4.37 -14.27
C ASN A 82 -1.20 4.27 -15.77
N SER A 83 -0.68 3.23 -16.44
CA SER A 83 -1.00 2.94 -17.85
C SER A 83 -2.25 2.09 -17.99
N LYS A 84 -2.77 1.93 -19.20
CA LYS A 84 -3.94 1.06 -19.47
C LYS A 84 -3.53 -0.36 -19.91
N VAL A 85 -2.29 -0.77 -19.63
CA VAL A 85 -1.75 -2.05 -20.08
C VAL A 85 -2.49 -3.18 -19.38
N LYS A 86 -3.08 -4.08 -20.18
CA LYS A 86 -3.84 -5.24 -19.66
C LYS A 86 -3.04 -6.52 -19.61
N ILE A 87 -2.09 -6.66 -20.54
CA ILE A 87 -1.27 -7.87 -20.74
C ILE A 87 0.13 -7.44 -21.17
N LEU A 88 1.16 -8.12 -20.65
CA LEU A 88 2.52 -8.02 -21.16
C LEU A 88 2.81 -9.12 -22.20
N PRO A 89 3.54 -8.83 -23.28
CA PRO A 89 3.90 -9.82 -24.28
C PRO A 89 4.80 -10.91 -23.68
N LYS A 90 4.76 -12.12 -24.25
CA LYS A 90 5.61 -13.25 -23.81
C LYS A 90 7.09 -12.89 -23.84
N SER A 91 7.51 -12.03 -24.79
CA SER A 91 8.89 -11.60 -24.96
C SER A 91 9.49 -10.85 -23.76
N VAL A 92 8.68 -10.38 -22.79
CA VAL A 92 9.17 -9.85 -21.51
C VAL A 92 10.07 -10.86 -20.79
N GLU A 93 9.88 -12.16 -21.00
CA GLU A 93 10.74 -13.21 -20.44
C GLU A 93 12.21 -13.13 -20.89
N LYS A 94 12.52 -12.37 -21.96
CA LYS A 94 13.87 -12.15 -22.47
C LYS A 94 14.62 -11.05 -21.73
N LEU A 95 13.94 -10.25 -20.90
CA LEU A 95 14.51 -9.11 -20.17
C LEU A 95 15.35 -9.55 -18.96
N SER A 96 16.33 -10.42 -19.16
CA SER A 96 17.12 -11.06 -18.09
C SER A 96 17.90 -10.10 -17.19
N ASN A 97 18.05 -8.83 -17.58
CA ASN A 97 18.69 -7.77 -16.80
C ASN A 97 17.71 -6.85 -16.05
N LEU A 98 16.40 -7.13 -16.14
CA LEU A 98 15.38 -6.30 -15.52
C LEU A 98 15.49 -6.38 -14.00
N LEU A 99 15.56 -5.21 -13.36
CA LEU A 99 15.62 -5.04 -11.92
C LEU A 99 14.27 -4.56 -11.37
N THR A 100 13.57 -3.73 -12.13
CA THR A 100 12.28 -3.15 -11.73
C THR A 100 11.27 -3.27 -12.87
N LEU A 101 10.11 -3.82 -12.54
CA LEU A 101 8.90 -3.77 -13.34
C LEU A 101 7.83 -3.03 -12.54
N ASP A 102 7.48 -1.82 -12.98
CA ASP A 102 6.48 -0.98 -12.32
C ASP A 102 5.19 -0.96 -13.14
N LEU A 103 4.16 -1.65 -12.66
CA LEU A 103 2.81 -1.73 -13.21
C LEU A 103 1.78 -1.15 -12.24
N PHE A 104 2.21 -0.38 -11.24
CA PHE A 104 1.31 0.19 -10.25
C PHE A 104 0.23 1.04 -10.92
N GLY A 105 -1.03 0.86 -10.53
CA GLY A 105 -2.16 1.60 -11.08
C GLY A 105 -2.57 1.20 -12.50
N SER A 106 -1.92 0.19 -13.11
CA SER A 106 -2.30 -0.27 -14.45
C SER A 106 -3.46 -1.27 -14.45
N ASP A 107 -4.05 -1.49 -15.62
CA ASP A 107 -5.19 -2.42 -15.85
C ASP A 107 -4.76 -3.89 -16.00
N ILE A 108 -3.57 -4.22 -15.52
CA ILE A 108 -2.99 -5.55 -15.74
C ILE A 108 -3.64 -6.56 -14.77
N HIS A 109 -4.01 -7.74 -15.29
CA HIS A 109 -4.68 -8.78 -14.49
C HIS A 109 -3.84 -10.06 -14.34
N GLN A 110 -2.96 -10.35 -15.31
CA GLN A 110 -2.09 -11.53 -15.28
C GLN A 110 -0.70 -11.22 -15.85
N LEU A 111 0.34 -11.72 -15.20
CA LEU A 111 1.71 -11.66 -15.71
C LEU A 111 2.02 -12.88 -16.59
N PRO A 112 2.81 -12.72 -17.66
CA PRO A 112 3.23 -13.84 -18.48
C PRO A 112 4.01 -14.85 -17.63
N ARG A 113 3.78 -16.16 -17.85
CA ARG A 113 4.44 -17.25 -17.11
C ARG A 113 5.96 -17.12 -17.06
N GLY A 114 6.57 -16.56 -18.10
CA GLY A 114 8.02 -16.33 -18.17
C GLY A 114 8.56 -15.25 -17.22
N ILE A 115 7.73 -14.51 -16.48
CA ILE A 115 8.19 -13.49 -15.52
C ILE A 115 9.12 -14.09 -14.44
N VAL A 116 8.89 -15.35 -14.05
CA VAL A 116 9.72 -16.06 -13.06
C VAL A 116 11.13 -16.38 -13.58
N LYS A 117 11.40 -16.18 -14.88
CA LYS A 117 12.75 -16.31 -15.45
C LYS A 117 13.60 -15.07 -15.20
N LEU A 118 13.01 -13.96 -14.76
CA LEU A 118 13.71 -12.69 -14.52
C LEU A 118 14.45 -12.72 -13.17
N LYS A 119 15.49 -13.54 -13.06
CA LYS A 119 16.21 -13.81 -11.80
C LYS A 119 16.83 -12.58 -11.13
N LYS A 120 17.07 -11.49 -11.88
CA LYS A 120 17.62 -10.23 -11.35
C LYS A 120 16.52 -9.26 -10.88
N LEU A 121 15.24 -9.61 -11.03
CA LEU A 121 14.13 -8.75 -10.66
C LEU A 121 14.12 -8.53 -9.14
N ARG A 122 14.18 -7.26 -8.73
CA ARG A 122 14.18 -6.82 -7.34
C ARG A 122 12.85 -6.19 -6.94
N HIS A 123 12.17 -5.53 -7.87
CA HIS A 123 10.94 -4.81 -7.58
C HIS A 123 9.86 -5.13 -8.59
N LEU A 124 8.75 -5.65 -8.09
CA LEU A 124 7.53 -5.89 -8.84
C LEU A 124 6.35 -5.16 -8.19
N PHE A 125 5.95 -4.06 -8.81
CA PHE A 125 4.77 -3.30 -8.42
C PHE A 125 3.64 -3.64 -9.37
N ALA A 126 2.50 -4.12 -8.86
CA ALA A 126 1.36 -4.49 -9.70
C ALA A 126 0.03 -4.45 -8.95
N VAL A 127 -0.16 -3.38 -8.17
CA VAL A 127 -1.42 -3.11 -7.47
C VAL A 127 -2.11 -1.96 -8.15
N LYS A 128 -3.42 -2.07 -8.36
CA LYS A 128 -4.27 -0.95 -8.77
C LYS A 128 -5.20 -0.59 -7.61
N ILE A 129 -5.07 0.64 -7.11
CA ILE A 129 -5.98 1.18 -6.11
C ILE A 129 -7.28 1.55 -6.82
N ILE A 130 -8.39 0.96 -6.38
CA ILE A 130 -9.74 1.20 -6.89
C ILE A 130 -10.42 2.27 -6.04
N ASP A 131 -10.23 2.19 -4.73
CA ASP A 131 -10.80 3.09 -3.75
C ASP A 131 -9.68 3.73 -2.92
N THR A 132 -9.54 5.06 -3.03
CA THR A 132 -8.48 5.82 -2.38
C THR A 132 -8.79 6.14 -0.92
N ASN A 133 -10.06 6.03 -0.49
CA ASN A 133 -10.45 6.24 0.90
C ASN A 133 -10.35 4.96 1.75
N TRP A 134 -10.09 3.81 1.10
CA TRP A 134 -9.92 2.50 1.73
C TRP A 134 -11.15 1.98 2.51
N ARG A 135 -12.34 2.53 2.25
CA ARG A 135 -13.60 2.20 2.95
C ARG A 135 -14.30 1.01 2.33
N ASN A 136 -14.01 0.67 1.07
CA ASN A 136 -14.46 -0.59 0.46
C ASN A 136 -13.52 -1.74 0.84
N PHE A 137 -14.05 -2.94 1.04
CA PHE A 137 -13.21 -4.10 1.36
C PHE A 137 -12.24 -4.42 0.21
N HIS A 138 -12.74 -4.43 -1.03
CA HIS A 138 -11.95 -4.59 -2.25
C HIS A 138 -11.39 -3.25 -2.77
N SER A 139 -10.70 -2.50 -1.91
CA SER A 139 -10.13 -1.17 -2.26
C SER A 139 -8.99 -1.22 -3.30
N CYS A 140 -8.46 -2.39 -3.62
CA CYS A 140 -7.53 -2.55 -4.74
C CYS A 140 -7.79 -3.87 -5.48
N SER A 141 -7.36 -3.92 -6.74
CA SER A 141 -7.18 -5.16 -7.48
C SER A 141 -5.71 -5.57 -7.53
N CYS A 142 -5.48 -6.87 -7.42
CA CYS A 142 -4.18 -7.50 -7.61
C CYS A 142 -4.15 -8.32 -8.90
N MET A 143 -2.97 -8.83 -9.22
CA MET A 143 -2.73 -9.69 -10.38
C MET A 143 -2.54 -11.14 -9.97
N TYR A 144 -2.86 -12.05 -10.89
CA TYR A 144 -2.40 -13.42 -10.78
C TYR A 144 -0.90 -13.53 -11.12
N LEU A 145 -0.11 -14.03 -10.17
CA LEU A 145 1.29 -14.40 -10.37
C LEU A 145 1.40 -15.87 -10.80
N PRO A 146 2.20 -16.19 -11.83
CA PRO A 146 2.43 -17.57 -12.23
C PRO A 146 3.30 -18.33 -11.21
N ASN A 147 3.15 -19.66 -11.20
CA ASN A 147 3.98 -20.57 -10.42
C ASN A 147 5.48 -20.39 -10.75
N GLY A 148 6.33 -20.74 -9.79
CA GLY A 148 7.78 -20.61 -9.90
C GLY A 148 8.34 -19.34 -9.23
N LEU A 149 7.60 -18.73 -8.31
CA LEU A 149 8.00 -17.52 -7.60
C LEU A 149 9.33 -17.67 -6.85
N GLU A 150 9.65 -18.88 -6.38
CA GLU A 150 10.93 -19.23 -5.76
C GLU A 150 12.15 -18.92 -6.64
N ASN A 151 11.98 -18.79 -7.96
CA ASN A 151 13.05 -18.39 -8.87
C ASN A 151 13.43 -16.90 -8.79
N LEU A 152 12.56 -16.07 -8.18
CA LEU A 152 12.78 -14.63 -7.99
C LEU A 152 13.48 -14.37 -6.64
N SER A 153 14.58 -15.07 -6.37
CA SER A 153 15.26 -15.04 -5.07
C SER A 153 15.85 -13.67 -4.68
N ASP A 154 16.11 -12.80 -5.66
CA ASP A 154 16.59 -11.41 -5.45
C ASP A 154 15.46 -10.40 -5.17
N LEU A 155 14.20 -10.85 -5.15
CA LEU A 155 13.05 -9.97 -5.04
C LEU A 155 12.97 -9.31 -3.66
N GLN A 156 12.87 -7.99 -3.66
CA GLN A 156 12.82 -7.13 -2.48
C GLN A 156 11.44 -6.49 -2.27
N THR A 157 10.66 -6.35 -3.34
CA THR A 157 9.31 -5.77 -3.29
C THR A 157 8.35 -6.59 -4.12
N LEU A 158 7.30 -7.08 -3.47
CA LEU A 158 6.20 -7.82 -4.08
C LEU A 158 4.87 -7.31 -3.54
N GLN A 159 4.13 -6.57 -4.36
CA GLN A 159 2.89 -5.92 -3.90
C GLN A 159 1.58 -6.64 -4.31
N ALA A 160 1.67 -7.70 -5.10
CA ALA A 160 0.51 -8.29 -5.79
C ALA A 160 0.42 -9.81 -5.64
N LEU A 161 0.81 -10.36 -4.48
CA LEU A 161 0.77 -11.81 -4.31
C LEU A 161 -0.61 -12.27 -3.83
N GLU A 162 -1.35 -12.91 -4.73
CA GLU A 162 -2.57 -13.64 -4.38
C GLU A 162 -2.22 -14.96 -3.67
N ALA A 163 -2.84 -15.20 -2.51
CA ALA A 163 -2.64 -16.39 -1.72
C ALA A 163 -3.37 -17.60 -2.31
N GLN A 164 -2.59 -18.60 -2.71
CA GLN A 164 -3.02 -19.89 -3.24
C GLN A 164 -2.05 -20.96 -2.73
N ASP A 165 -2.44 -22.22 -2.76
CA ASP A 165 -1.63 -23.31 -2.20
C ASP A 165 -0.18 -23.32 -2.70
N GLU A 166 0.00 -23.17 -4.02
CA GLU A 166 1.32 -23.14 -4.65
C GLU A 166 2.10 -21.86 -4.34
N SER A 167 1.44 -20.69 -4.31
CA SER A 167 2.12 -19.41 -4.05
C SER A 167 2.58 -19.30 -2.59
N ILE A 168 1.74 -19.75 -1.64
CA ILE A 168 2.08 -19.77 -0.22
C ILE A 168 3.13 -20.84 0.10
N ARG A 169 3.12 -21.98 -0.61
CA ARG A 169 4.12 -23.04 -0.45
C ARG A 169 5.56 -22.58 -0.64
N HIS A 170 5.78 -21.65 -1.56
CA HIS A 170 7.10 -21.18 -1.95
C HIS A 170 7.42 -19.77 -1.41
N LEU A 171 6.51 -19.18 -0.62
CA LEU A 171 6.67 -17.81 -0.09
C LEU A 171 7.96 -17.64 0.71
N GLY A 172 8.33 -18.63 1.54
CA GLY A 172 9.53 -18.61 2.38
C GLY A 172 10.87 -18.60 1.61
N GLU A 173 10.87 -18.88 0.31
CA GLU A 173 12.06 -18.80 -0.54
C GLU A 173 12.45 -17.36 -0.90
N LEU A 174 11.51 -16.41 -0.77
CA LEU A 174 11.71 -14.99 -1.09
C LEU A 174 12.39 -14.23 0.07
N LYS A 175 13.58 -14.69 0.47
CA LYS A 175 14.29 -14.24 1.68
C LYS A 175 14.78 -12.79 1.63
N GLN A 176 14.88 -12.20 0.43
CA GLN A 176 15.31 -10.82 0.23
C GLN A 176 14.17 -9.80 0.35
N LEU A 177 12.93 -10.24 0.59
CA LEU A 177 11.78 -9.36 0.67
C LEU A 177 11.91 -8.35 1.80
N ARG A 178 11.64 -7.09 1.43
CA ARG A 178 11.54 -5.94 2.32
C ARG A 178 10.10 -5.45 2.43
N ARG A 179 9.35 -5.58 1.34
CA ARG A 179 7.95 -5.15 1.25
C ARG A 179 7.12 -6.25 0.61
N LEU A 180 6.15 -6.77 1.36
CA LEU A 180 5.25 -7.81 0.92
C LEU A 180 3.80 -7.35 1.09
N ARG A 181 3.00 -7.52 0.05
CA ARG A 181 1.54 -7.43 0.14
C ARG A 181 0.88 -8.70 -0.37
N LEU A 182 0.14 -9.34 0.52
CA LEU A 182 -0.66 -10.52 0.28
C LEU A 182 -2.13 -10.14 0.06
N TRP A 183 -2.77 -10.85 -0.86
CA TRP A 183 -4.17 -10.69 -1.24
C TRP A 183 -4.89 -12.02 -1.15
N ASN A 184 -6.22 -11.96 -1.00
CA ASN A 184 -7.08 -13.14 -0.97
C ASN A 184 -6.66 -14.15 0.12
N VAL A 185 -6.17 -13.65 1.27
CA VAL A 185 -5.65 -14.50 2.33
C VAL A 185 -6.79 -15.13 3.12
N LYS A 186 -6.83 -16.46 3.13
CA LYS A 186 -7.72 -17.24 3.98
C LYS A 186 -7.03 -17.62 5.28
N GLY A 187 -7.80 -17.83 6.35
CA GLY A 187 -7.33 -18.27 7.66
C GLY A 187 -6.48 -19.54 7.58
N ILE A 188 -6.84 -20.46 6.68
CA ILE A 188 -6.09 -21.70 6.41
C ILE A 188 -4.65 -21.47 5.97
N TYR A 189 -4.31 -20.29 5.45
CA TYR A 189 -2.96 -19.94 5.02
C TYR A 189 -2.14 -19.25 6.11
N CYS A 190 -2.76 -18.78 7.19
CA CYS A 190 -2.10 -17.90 8.16
C CYS A 190 -0.93 -18.57 8.88
N GLU A 191 -1.04 -19.84 9.26
CA GLU A 191 0.06 -20.60 9.88
C GLU A 191 1.25 -20.68 8.94
N ARG A 192 1.03 -21.13 7.70
CA ARG A 192 2.08 -21.27 6.69
C ARG A 192 2.69 -19.95 6.24
N ILE A 193 1.88 -18.89 6.18
CA ILE A 193 2.36 -17.53 5.96
C ILE A 193 3.29 -17.13 7.11
N SER A 194 2.87 -17.35 8.36
CA SER A 194 3.67 -17.04 9.55
C SER A 194 5.02 -17.76 9.52
N GLU A 195 5.04 -19.06 9.22
CA GLU A 195 6.27 -19.85 9.03
C GLU A 195 7.18 -19.27 7.92
N SER A 196 6.58 -18.87 6.80
CA SER A 196 7.32 -18.30 5.66
C SER A 196 7.92 -16.94 5.99
N LEU A 197 7.20 -16.10 6.74
CA LEU A 197 7.63 -14.75 7.11
C LEU A 197 8.88 -14.77 8.01
N VAL A 198 9.06 -15.81 8.83
CA VAL A 198 10.28 -16.01 9.65
C VAL A 198 11.56 -16.06 8.79
N GLN A 199 11.46 -16.52 7.54
CA GLN A 199 12.59 -16.58 6.62
C GLN A 199 12.98 -15.22 6.04
N MET A 200 12.14 -14.19 6.18
CA MET A 200 12.30 -12.87 5.55
C MET A 200 12.93 -11.86 6.51
N GLN A 201 14.22 -12.04 6.80
CA GLN A 201 14.93 -11.23 7.80
C GLN A 201 14.95 -9.72 7.50
N TYR A 202 14.76 -9.31 6.24
CA TYR A 202 14.77 -7.90 5.83
C TYR A 202 13.38 -7.26 5.72
N LEU A 203 12.33 -8.00 6.07
CA LEU A 203 10.95 -7.52 5.92
C LEU A 203 10.68 -6.33 6.84
N CYS A 204 10.39 -5.18 6.24
CA CYS A 204 10.06 -3.95 6.95
C CYS A 204 8.64 -3.45 6.68
N SER A 205 7.96 -3.94 5.65
CA SER A 205 6.55 -3.59 5.40
C SER A 205 5.74 -4.82 5.02
N LEU A 206 4.67 -5.08 5.77
CA LEU A 206 3.76 -6.19 5.56
C LEU A 206 2.32 -5.68 5.43
N TYR A 207 1.68 -6.07 4.34
CA TYR A 207 0.26 -5.82 4.10
C TYR A 207 -0.44 -7.16 3.87
N VAL A 208 -1.47 -7.47 4.65
CA VAL A 208 -2.24 -8.70 4.48
C VAL A 208 -3.71 -8.34 4.33
N ASN A 209 -4.31 -8.77 3.22
CA ASN A 209 -5.72 -8.56 2.93
C ASN A 209 -6.41 -9.92 2.86
N ALA A 210 -7.42 -10.11 3.72
CA ALA A 210 -8.24 -11.30 3.74
C ALA A 210 -9.01 -11.49 2.43
N SER A 211 -9.53 -12.70 2.20
CA SER A 211 -10.39 -12.99 1.05
C SER A 211 -11.68 -12.18 1.05
N ASP A 212 -12.25 -11.99 2.23
CA ASP A 212 -13.53 -11.32 2.47
C ASP A 212 -13.59 -10.79 3.92
N GLU A 213 -14.70 -10.13 4.26
CA GLU A 213 -14.90 -9.46 5.55
C GLU A 213 -15.15 -10.42 6.72
N ASP A 214 -15.54 -11.66 6.44
CA ASP A 214 -15.87 -12.68 7.46
C ASP A 214 -14.67 -13.58 7.77
N GLU A 215 -13.75 -13.72 6.82
CA GLU A 215 -12.55 -14.52 6.94
C GLU A 215 -11.66 -14.04 8.09
N VAL A 216 -11.33 -14.98 8.98
CA VAL A 216 -10.61 -14.69 10.23
C VAL A 216 -9.11 -14.89 10.04
N LEU A 217 -8.34 -13.82 10.23
CA LEU A 217 -6.88 -13.85 10.19
C LEU A 217 -6.28 -14.07 11.57
N LEU A 218 -5.32 -14.99 11.65
CA LEU A 218 -4.51 -15.28 12.84
C LEU A 218 -3.04 -15.41 12.43
N LEU A 219 -2.34 -14.28 12.38
CA LEU A 219 -0.90 -14.24 12.16
C LEU A 219 -0.20 -14.16 13.51
N ASP A 220 0.63 -15.14 13.82
CA ASP A 220 1.48 -15.16 15.00
C ASP A 220 2.93 -15.37 14.57
N VAL A 221 3.65 -14.26 14.47
CA VAL A 221 5.03 -14.24 13.98
C VAL A 221 5.76 -13.03 14.55
N CYS A 222 6.99 -13.27 15.03
CA CYS A 222 7.89 -12.21 15.47
C CYS A 222 8.64 -11.63 14.27
N LEU A 223 8.41 -10.34 13.98
CA LEU A 223 9.03 -9.61 12.86
C LEU A 223 9.79 -8.38 13.39
N PRO A 224 11.02 -8.53 13.90
CA PRO A 224 11.72 -7.47 14.62
C PRO A 224 12.04 -6.24 13.77
N ASN A 225 12.19 -6.40 12.46
CA ASN A 225 12.49 -5.32 11.52
C ASN A 225 11.24 -4.66 10.93
N LEU A 226 10.04 -5.06 11.37
CA LEU A 226 8.79 -4.56 10.81
C LEU A 226 8.53 -3.11 11.25
N GLN A 227 8.35 -2.24 10.26
CA GLN A 227 8.14 -0.80 10.42
C GLN A 227 6.73 -0.39 10.03
N CYS A 228 6.14 -1.07 9.05
CA CYS A 228 4.78 -0.82 8.58
C CYS A 228 3.98 -2.12 8.56
N LEU A 229 2.87 -2.14 9.29
CA LEU A 229 1.93 -3.25 9.33
C LEU A 229 0.54 -2.76 8.90
N SER A 230 -0.04 -3.45 7.94
CA SER A 230 -1.43 -3.24 7.58
C SER A 230 -2.16 -4.57 7.45
N LEU A 231 -3.24 -4.71 8.21
CA LEU A 231 -4.12 -5.88 8.16
C LEU A 231 -5.51 -5.44 7.75
N SER A 232 -6.10 -6.16 6.80
CA SER A 232 -7.46 -5.93 6.30
C SER A 232 -8.24 -7.24 6.37
N GLY A 233 -9.36 -7.24 7.09
CA GLY A 233 -10.16 -8.44 7.36
C GLY A 233 -10.30 -8.70 8.85
N ARG A 234 -11.22 -9.60 9.20
CA ARG A 234 -11.55 -9.91 10.60
C ARG A 234 -10.34 -10.49 11.31
N LEU A 235 -10.05 -9.98 12.49
CA LEU A 235 -8.97 -10.47 13.32
C LEU A 235 -9.49 -11.47 14.35
N ALA A 236 -8.73 -12.54 14.61
CA ALA A 236 -9.06 -13.51 15.64
C ALA A 236 -9.20 -12.85 17.02
N GLU A 237 -10.09 -13.38 17.84
CA GLU A 237 -10.36 -12.84 19.18
C GLU A 237 -9.08 -12.81 20.02
N ARG A 238 -8.82 -11.66 20.67
CA ARG A 238 -7.62 -11.44 21.50
C ARG A 238 -6.29 -11.62 20.76
N VAL A 239 -6.28 -11.54 19.42
CA VAL A 239 -5.02 -11.65 18.64
C VAL A 239 -4.04 -10.56 19.02
N LEU A 240 -4.51 -9.36 19.36
CA LEU A 240 -3.64 -8.25 19.76
C LEU A 240 -2.84 -8.61 21.03
N ASP A 241 -3.46 -9.31 21.99
CA ASP A 241 -2.80 -9.69 23.23
C ASP A 241 -1.89 -10.91 23.07
N LYS A 242 -2.33 -11.89 22.28
CA LYS A 242 -1.70 -13.21 22.17
C LYS A 242 -0.59 -13.26 21.12
N SER A 243 -0.75 -12.57 20.00
CA SER A 243 0.17 -12.66 18.87
C SER A 243 1.46 -11.89 19.16
N THR A 244 2.57 -12.54 18.88
CA THR A 244 3.91 -11.93 18.92
C THR A 244 4.07 -10.78 17.94
N LEU A 245 3.18 -10.65 16.95
CA LEU A 245 3.17 -9.57 15.96
C LEU A 245 2.88 -8.19 16.59
N PHE A 246 2.10 -8.15 17.66
CA PHE A 246 1.70 -6.91 18.35
C PHE A 246 2.38 -6.72 19.71
N GLN A 247 3.14 -7.71 20.16
CA GLN A 247 3.87 -7.60 21.41
C GLN A 247 5.13 -6.77 21.18
N ALA A 248 5.37 -5.81 22.06
CA ALA A 248 6.59 -5.00 22.09
C ALA A 248 7.78 -5.86 22.60
N VAL A 249 8.17 -6.87 21.81
CA VAL A 249 9.30 -7.76 22.11
C VAL A 249 10.57 -7.15 21.51
N GLY A 250 11.53 -6.78 22.37
CA GLY A 250 12.84 -6.27 21.97
C GLY A 250 12.80 -4.88 21.32
N ASP A 251 13.69 -4.63 20.36
CA ASP A 251 13.83 -3.37 19.61
C ASP A 251 12.79 -3.23 18.46
N LEU A 252 11.56 -3.73 18.64
CA LEU A 252 10.52 -3.62 17.62
C LEU A 252 10.21 -2.14 17.36
N ASN A 253 10.48 -1.69 16.14
CA ASN A 253 10.32 -0.30 15.71
C ASN A 253 9.15 -0.17 14.73
N LEU A 254 7.95 -0.54 15.16
CA LEU A 254 6.75 -0.35 14.36
C LEU A 254 6.36 1.13 14.38
N PHE A 255 6.36 1.76 13.21
CA PHE A 255 6.03 3.18 13.03
C PHE A 255 4.61 3.38 12.50
N GLU A 256 4.14 2.46 11.66
CA GLU A 256 2.83 2.56 11.02
C GLU A 256 2.00 1.31 11.28
N LEU A 257 0.81 1.51 11.83
CA LEU A 257 -0.18 0.46 12.00
C LEU A 257 -1.52 0.90 11.38
N SER A 258 -2.01 0.10 10.44
CA SER A 258 -3.34 0.26 9.86
C SER A 258 -4.16 -1.02 10.00
N LEU A 259 -5.20 -0.96 10.81
CA LEU A 259 -6.18 -2.02 10.95
C LEU A 259 -7.42 -1.63 10.15
N ARG A 260 -7.86 -2.52 9.26
CA ARG A 260 -9.06 -2.32 8.45
C ARG A 260 -9.98 -3.53 8.59
N TRP A 261 -11.29 -3.28 8.72
CA TRP A 261 -12.30 -4.35 8.75
C TRP A 261 -12.03 -5.43 9.81
N SER A 262 -11.37 -5.05 10.91
CA SER A 262 -10.83 -5.98 11.90
C SER A 262 -11.86 -6.53 12.88
N GLN A 263 -13.05 -5.92 12.95
CA GLN A 263 -14.16 -6.31 13.84
C GLN A 263 -13.75 -6.45 15.32
N LEU A 264 -12.81 -5.63 15.79
CA LEU A 264 -12.35 -5.64 17.18
C LEU A 264 -13.48 -5.22 18.12
N ILE A 265 -13.67 -5.93 19.23
CA ILE A 265 -14.73 -5.65 20.21
C ILE A 265 -14.17 -4.97 21.45
N GLU A 266 -13.07 -5.50 21.99
CA GLU A 266 -12.35 -4.92 23.13
C GLU A 266 -11.51 -3.71 22.72
N ASP A 267 -11.35 -2.73 23.61
CA ASP A 267 -10.51 -1.55 23.37
C ASP A 267 -9.08 -2.02 23.03
N PRO A 268 -8.58 -1.76 21.79
CA PRO A 268 -7.25 -2.23 21.38
C PRO A 268 -6.11 -1.34 21.90
N LEU A 269 -6.41 -0.14 22.41
CA LEU A 269 -5.41 0.85 22.79
C LEU A 269 -4.50 0.44 23.96
N PRO A 270 -4.94 -0.32 25.00
CA PRO A 270 -4.06 -0.80 26.06
C PRO A 270 -2.89 -1.65 25.54
N THR A 271 -3.13 -2.46 24.51
CA THR A 271 -2.11 -3.32 23.92
C THR A 271 -1.28 -2.55 22.90
N LEU A 272 -1.92 -1.77 22.03
CA LEU A 272 -1.23 -0.97 21.02
C LEU A 272 -0.39 0.17 21.60
N SER A 273 -0.74 0.71 22.78
CA SER A 273 0.01 1.78 23.44
C SER A 273 1.43 1.36 23.86
N ARG A 274 1.67 0.04 23.99
CA ARG A 274 3.01 -0.52 24.26
C ARG A 274 3.96 -0.33 23.08
N LEU A 275 3.42 -0.13 21.87
CA LEU A 275 4.18 0.17 20.66
C LEU A 275 4.53 1.67 20.63
N SER A 276 5.42 2.07 21.55
CA SER A 276 5.77 3.47 21.80
C SER A 276 6.40 4.22 20.61
N THR A 277 6.85 3.50 19.59
CA THR A 277 7.43 4.03 18.35
C THR A 277 6.40 4.45 17.32
N LEU A 278 5.12 4.09 17.48
CA LEU A 278 4.08 4.39 16.49
C LEU A 278 3.98 5.88 16.22
N THR A 279 4.11 6.24 14.94
CA THR A 279 3.91 7.59 14.41
C THR A 279 2.58 7.71 13.66
N LEU A 280 2.03 6.60 13.17
CA LEU A 280 0.75 6.56 12.48
C LEU A 280 -0.09 5.38 12.99
N LEU A 281 -1.32 5.68 13.40
CA LEU A 281 -2.34 4.71 13.76
C LEU A 281 -3.62 5.00 12.97
N ARG A 282 -4.09 4.01 12.22
CA ARG A 282 -5.32 4.13 11.42
C ARG A 282 -6.26 2.96 11.65
N PHE A 283 -7.49 3.28 12.04
CA PHE A 283 -8.61 2.35 12.10
C PHE A 283 -9.62 2.70 11.02
N ILE A 284 -9.95 1.73 10.15
CA ILE A 284 -11.02 1.87 9.16
C ILE A 284 -11.97 0.68 9.32
N ARG A 285 -13.19 0.89 9.81
CA ARG A 285 -14.11 -0.23 10.14
C ARG A 285 -13.46 -1.29 11.02
N ALA A 286 -12.50 -0.88 11.86
CA ALA A 286 -11.65 -1.81 12.59
C ALA A 286 -12.22 -2.20 13.94
N TYR A 287 -13.08 -1.35 14.52
CA TYR A 287 -13.54 -1.44 15.90
C TYR A 287 -15.07 -1.32 15.97
N ASN A 288 -15.69 -2.29 16.62
CA ASN A 288 -17.13 -2.44 16.82
C ASN A 288 -17.56 -2.22 18.28
N GLY A 289 -16.63 -1.91 19.18
CA GLY A 289 -16.98 -1.53 20.54
C GLY A 289 -17.41 -0.05 20.65
N GLU A 290 -17.79 0.34 21.86
CA GLU A 290 -18.47 1.62 22.10
C GLU A 290 -17.51 2.72 22.59
N ARG A 291 -16.39 2.35 23.22
CA ARG A 291 -15.50 3.28 23.91
C ARG A 291 -14.04 3.06 23.54
N LEU A 292 -13.35 4.15 23.23
CA LEU A 292 -11.89 4.20 23.14
C LEU A 292 -11.35 5.21 24.16
N ALA A 293 -10.36 4.79 24.95
CA ALA A 293 -9.70 5.65 25.93
C ALA A 293 -8.19 5.79 25.67
N PHE A 294 -7.74 7.01 25.40
CA PHE A 294 -6.32 7.35 25.31
C PHE A 294 -5.83 7.84 26.68
N LEU A 295 -5.10 6.99 27.40
CA LEU A 295 -4.62 7.30 28.75
C LEU A 295 -3.33 8.15 28.74
N THR A 296 -3.05 8.81 29.87
CA THR A 296 -1.85 9.64 30.05
C THR A 296 -0.57 8.87 29.70
N GLY A 297 0.29 9.48 28.87
CA GLY A 297 1.56 8.90 28.44
C GLY A 297 1.47 7.89 27.31
N TRP A 298 0.27 7.52 26.85
CA TRP A 298 0.12 6.62 25.71
C TRP A 298 0.46 7.31 24.39
N PHE A 299 1.08 6.52 23.49
CA PHE A 299 1.42 6.94 22.12
C PHE A 299 2.26 8.23 22.04
N PRO A 300 3.42 8.30 22.72
CA PRO A 300 4.19 9.55 22.87
C PRO A 300 4.74 10.11 21.56
N LYS A 301 4.95 9.26 20.54
CA LYS A 301 5.48 9.64 19.22
C LYS A 301 4.42 9.70 18.11
N LEU A 302 3.15 9.46 18.44
CA LEU A 302 2.08 9.40 17.45
C LEU A 302 1.83 10.79 16.86
N LYS A 303 1.93 10.88 15.53
CA LYS A 303 1.74 12.11 14.76
C LYS A 303 0.39 12.13 14.04
N THR A 304 -0.06 10.97 13.58
CA THR A 304 -1.29 10.84 12.79
C THR A 304 -2.20 9.79 13.41
N LEU A 305 -3.43 10.20 13.75
CA LEU A 305 -4.50 9.32 14.20
C LEU A 305 -5.73 9.49 13.31
N HIS A 306 -6.10 8.42 12.61
CA HIS A 306 -7.28 8.40 11.76
C HIS A 306 -8.27 7.33 12.25
N LEU A 307 -9.47 7.75 12.66
CA LEU A 307 -10.57 6.89 13.05
C LEU A 307 -11.69 7.04 12.01
N VAL A 308 -11.92 5.99 11.22
CA VAL A 308 -12.81 6.03 10.05
C VAL A 308 -13.84 4.91 10.14
N ASP A 309 -15.11 5.25 9.93
CA ASP A 309 -16.23 4.29 9.90
C ASP A 309 -16.24 3.36 11.12
N LEU A 310 -16.28 3.90 12.34
CA LEU A 310 -16.44 3.12 13.57
C LEU A 310 -17.89 3.29 14.05
N PRO A 311 -18.84 2.44 13.58
CA PRO A 311 -20.27 2.73 13.66
C PRO A 311 -20.82 2.73 15.09
N ASN A 312 -20.20 1.97 16.00
CA ASN A 312 -20.67 1.82 17.38
C ASN A 312 -19.94 2.73 18.36
N LEU A 313 -18.85 3.38 17.93
CA LEU A 313 -18.07 4.25 18.80
C LEU A 313 -18.93 5.47 19.18
N ASN A 314 -19.26 5.57 20.46
CA ASN A 314 -20.05 6.67 21.03
C ASN A 314 -19.25 7.49 22.04
N GLN A 315 -18.15 6.94 22.57
CA GLN A 315 -17.32 7.57 23.57
C GLN A 315 -15.84 7.53 23.18
N LEU A 316 -15.24 8.72 23.05
CA LEU A 316 -13.80 8.89 22.84
C LEU A 316 -13.24 9.77 23.95
N GLU A 317 -12.41 9.17 24.81
CA GLU A 317 -11.78 9.86 25.94
C GLU A 317 -10.29 10.06 25.68
N ILE A 318 -9.80 11.26 25.96
CA ILE A 318 -8.40 11.64 25.83
C ILE A 318 -7.95 12.23 27.17
N GLN A 319 -7.06 11.52 27.87
CA GLN A 319 -6.48 12.04 29.10
C GLN A 319 -5.36 13.04 28.79
N GLN A 320 -5.13 13.97 29.73
CA GLN A 320 -4.05 14.93 29.61
C GLN A 320 -2.70 14.21 29.48
N GLY A 321 -1.90 14.62 28.48
CA GLY A 321 -0.60 14.02 28.19
C GLY A 321 -0.65 12.73 27.35
N ALA A 322 -1.84 12.28 26.92
CA ALA A 322 -1.95 11.27 25.86
C ALA A 322 -1.60 11.87 24.49
N MET A 323 -0.97 11.09 23.61
CA MET A 323 -0.67 11.48 22.22
C MET A 323 0.04 12.84 22.12
N ALA A 324 1.04 13.09 22.97
CA ALA A 324 1.66 14.41 23.14
C ALA A 324 2.33 14.99 21.88
N SER A 325 2.59 14.17 20.86
CA SER A 325 3.20 14.58 19.58
C SER A 325 2.20 14.62 18.42
N LEU A 326 0.88 14.56 18.69
CA LEU A 326 -0.12 14.46 17.63
C LEU A 326 -0.14 15.74 16.78
N GLU A 327 -0.14 15.56 15.46
CA GLU A 327 -0.14 16.64 14.47
C GLU A 327 -1.43 16.61 13.63
N ASP A 328 -1.93 15.42 13.30
CA ASP A 328 -3.10 15.18 12.45
C ASP A 328 -4.10 14.23 13.15
N LEU A 329 -5.30 14.73 13.42
CA LEU A 329 -6.44 13.97 13.90
C LEU A 329 -7.59 14.04 12.88
N ALA A 330 -7.98 12.88 12.36
CA ALA A 330 -9.15 12.75 11.50
C ALA A 330 -10.18 11.79 12.12
N LEU A 331 -11.38 12.30 12.37
CA LEU A 331 -12.55 11.54 12.80
C LEU A 331 -13.56 11.55 11.65
N VAL A 332 -13.80 10.40 11.04
CA VAL A 332 -14.55 10.28 9.79
C VAL A 332 -15.72 9.30 9.97
N ASN A 333 -16.93 9.78 9.73
CA ASN A 333 -18.17 8.99 9.73
C ASN A 333 -18.37 8.17 11.03
N LEU A 334 -18.21 8.81 12.18
CA LEU A 334 -18.42 8.22 13.51
C LEU A 334 -19.88 8.40 13.94
N SER A 335 -20.79 7.60 13.39
CA SER A 335 -22.24 7.88 13.44
C SER A 335 -22.90 7.81 14.81
N SER A 336 -22.33 7.08 15.77
CA SER A 336 -22.87 6.94 17.12
C SER A 336 -22.34 7.98 18.11
N MET A 337 -21.43 8.87 17.68
CA MET A 337 -20.90 9.93 18.53
C MET A 337 -21.99 10.98 18.80
N THR A 338 -22.37 11.11 20.08
CA THR A 338 -23.34 12.10 20.55
C THR A 338 -22.71 13.23 21.37
N GLU A 339 -21.40 13.16 21.63
CA GLU A 339 -20.67 14.14 22.43
C GLU A 339 -19.30 14.41 21.82
N VAL A 340 -18.79 15.65 21.96
CA VAL A 340 -17.43 15.98 21.52
C VAL A 340 -16.43 15.17 22.38
N PRO A 341 -15.39 14.56 21.79
CA PRO A 341 -14.42 13.75 22.54
C PRO A 341 -13.89 14.48 23.78
N THR A 342 -14.01 13.83 24.94
CA THR A 342 -13.59 14.42 26.21
C THR A 342 -12.07 14.57 26.23
N GLY A 343 -11.57 15.76 26.57
CA GLY A 343 -10.13 16.05 26.62
C GLY A 343 -9.50 16.37 25.26
N ILE A 344 -10.29 16.58 24.22
CA ILE A 344 -9.79 17.03 22.90
C ILE A 344 -9.02 18.35 22.97
N GLU A 345 -9.30 19.18 23.98
CA GLU A 345 -8.56 20.41 24.27
C GLU A 345 -7.08 20.17 24.56
N PHE A 346 -6.72 19.00 25.10
CA PHE A 346 -5.34 18.65 25.46
C PHE A 346 -4.46 18.38 24.23
N LEU A 347 -5.06 18.09 23.08
CA LEU A 347 -4.33 17.79 21.85
C LEU A 347 -3.93 19.05 21.07
N MET A 348 -4.33 20.23 21.52
CA MET A 348 -4.18 21.46 20.75
C MET A 348 -2.92 22.24 21.14
N PRO A 349 -2.19 22.82 20.17
CA PRO A 349 -2.57 22.96 18.76
C PRO A 349 -2.23 21.74 17.88
N LEU A 350 -3.19 21.29 17.06
CA LEU A 350 -2.96 20.34 15.95
C LEU A 350 -2.66 21.10 14.65
N GLN A 351 -1.91 20.49 13.74
CA GLN A 351 -1.75 20.99 12.37
C GLN A 351 -3.03 20.74 11.55
N TYR A 352 -3.63 19.56 11.73
CA TYR A 352 -4.85 19.15 11.05
C TYR A 352 -5.82 18.52 12.05
N LEU A 353 -7.03 19.10 12.12
CA LEU A 353 -8.16 18.56 12.86
C LEU A 353 -9.36 18.50 11.93
N SER A 354 -9.85 17.30 11.65
CA SER A 354 -10.91 17.07 10.67
C SER A 354 -12.02 16.19 11.22
N PHE A 355 -13.26 16.69 11.12
CA PHE A 355 -14.50 15.98 11.45
C PHE A 355 -15.31 15.76 10.17
N LEU A 356 -15.08 14.64 9.49
CA LEU A 356 -15.65 14.40 8.17
C LEU A 356 -16.88 13.48 8.26
N GLU A 357 -17.88 13.74 7.41
CA GLU A 357 -19.14 12.98 7.34
C GLU A 357 -19.87 12.90 8.70
N ILE A 358 -19.88 14.01 9.45
CA ILE A 358 -20.57 14.12 10.74
C ILE A 358 -22.06 14.44 10.55
N THR A 359 -22.85 14.21 11.60
CA THR A 359 -24.27 14.60 11.65
C THR A 359 -24.40 16.09 11.94
N SER A 360 -25.53 16.70 11.52
CA SER A 360 -25.83 18.11 11.83
C SER A 360 -25.90 18.36 13.33
N ASP A 361 -26.43 17.42 14.11
CA ASP A 361 -26.51 17.52 15.57
C ASP A 361 -25.12 17.55 16.20
N PHE A 362 -24.20 16.70 15.71
CA PHE A 362 -22.82 16.70 16.17
C PHE A 362 -22.08 18.00 15.81
N LEU A 363 -22.36 18.58 14.64
CA LEU A 363 -21.82 19.88 14.25
C LEU A 363 -22.26 21.01 15.21
N ILE A 364 -23.52 20.99 15.67
CA ILE A 364 -24.03 21.94 16.67
C ILE A 364 -23.23 21.81 17.98
N LEU A 365 -23.00 20.57 18.43
CA LEU A 365 -22.20 20.29 19.63
C LEU A 365 -20.75 20.80 19.48
N LEU A 366 -20.12 20.58 18.33
CA LEU A 366 -18.78 21.08 18.04
C LEU A 366 -18.69 22.62 18.10
N HIS A 367 -19.72 23.34 17.67
CA HIS A 367 -19.75 24.80 17.76
C HIS A 367 -20.01 25.33 19.18
N GLN A 368 -20.75 24.57 19.99
CA GLN A 368 -21.06 24.93 21.38
C GLN A 368 -19.91 24.58 22.34
N CYS A 369 -19.06 23.62 21.97
CA CYS A 369 -17.97 23.15 22.79
C CYS A 369 -16.90 24.24 23.00
N SER A 370 -16.56 24.51 24.27
CA SER A 370 -15.51 25.46 24.63
C SER A 370 -14.12 24.97 24.18
N ALA A 371 -13.90 23.66 24.16
CA ALA A 371 -12.63 23.03 23.79
C ALA A 371 -12.22 23.28 22.33
N THR A 372 -13.18 23.48 21.43
CA THR A 372 -13.00 23.68 19.98
C THR A 372 -13.19 25.15 19.56
N ARG A 373 -13.68 26.02 20.45
CA ARG A 373 -13.94 27.43 20.16
C ARG A 373 -12.63 28.17 19.82
N GLY A 374 -12.64 28.91 18.70
CA GLY A 374 -11.49 29.72 18.24
C GLY A 374 -10.35 28.91 17.59
N LYS A 375 -10.55 27.62 17.35
CA LYS A 375 -9.59 26.73 16.70
C LYS A 375 -9.97 26.46 15.25
N GLN A 376 -8.98 26.29 14.38
CA GLN A 376 -9.22 25.87 12.99
C GLN A 376 -9.41 24.36 12.92
N TRP A 377 -10.54 23.92 12.37
CA TRP A 377 -10.83 22.53 12.05
C TRP A 377 -11.68 22.46 10.78
N GLN A 378 -11.58 21.35 10.06
CA GLN A 378 -12.34 21.10 8.84
C GLN A 378 -13.51 20.17 9.14
N HIS A 379 -14.61 20.32 8.40
CA HIS A 379 -15.71 19.38 8.48
C HIS A 379 -16.42 19.16 7.15
N THR A 380 -17.09 18.03 7.06
CA THR A 380 -18.09 17.73 6.03
C THR A 380 -19.31 17.10 6.68
N LEU A 381 -20.51 17.40 6.18
CA LEU A 381 -21.73 16.76 6.63
C LEU A 381 -21.95 15.45 5.88
N ARG A 382 -22.55 14.47 6.55
CA ARG A 382 -23.04 13.26 5.89
C ARG A 382 -24.13 13.65 4.88
N SER A 383 -23.98 13.20 3.63
CA SER A 383 -24.96 13.41 2.55
C SER A 383 -26.23 12.60 2.74
#